data_AF-A0A2Y9ASN2-F1
#
_entry.id   AF-A0A2Y9ASN2-F1
#
_cell.length_a   1.000
_cell.length_b   1.000
_cell.length_c   1.000
_cell.angle_alpha   90.00
_cell.angle_beta   90.00
_cell.angle_gamma   90.00
#
_symmetry.space_group_name_H-M   'P 1'
#
loop_
_entity.id
_entity.type
_entity.pdbx_description
1 polymer ?
#
loop_
_entity_poly.entity_id
_entity_poly.type
_entity_poly.pdbx_seq_one_letter_code
_entity_poly.pdbx_strand_id
1 'polypeptide(L)'
;MRSFAALVLAYAALLALSLWLLSGDRVTDPAWRYVVALLPVPAGVGIVASGVARYRRMDEVLQHIHLLALCVAFAVTTVVTFTWGFLEGVGLPRLGAFGAFGLLVGSYALGLLWARGRYR
;
A
#
# COMPACT_ATOMS: atom_id res chain seq x y z
N MET A 1 3.80 -7.88 -17.94
CA MET A 1 4.15 -8.57 -16.67
C MET A 1 5.60 -8.30 -16.25
N ARG A 2 6.58 -8.36 -17.17
CA ARG A 2 8.00 -8.14 -16.87
C ARG A 2 8.33 -6.78 -16.23
N SER A 3 7.73 -5.68 -16.70
CA SER A 3 7.98 -4.33 -16.16
C SER A 3 7.46 -4.14 -14.72
N PHE A 4 6.25 -4.61 -14.42
CA PHE A 4 5.67 -4.50 -13.07
C PHE A 4 6.47 -5.31 -12.04
N ALA A 5 6.79 -6.57 -12.35
CA ALA A 5 7.58 -7.40 -11.45
C ALA A 5 8.99 -6.83 -11.21
N ALA A 6 9.63 -6.29 -12.26
CA ALA A 6 10.92 -5.61 -12.12
C ALA A 6 10.82 -4.38 -11.21
N LEU A 7 9.76 -3.58 -11.30
CA LEU A 7 9.54 -2.41 -10.43
C LEU A 7 9.29 -2.81 -8.98
N VAL A 8 8.56 -3.91 -8.73
CA VAL A 8 8.37 -4.47 -7.39
C VAL A 8 9.68 -4.97 -6.81
N LEU A 9 10.49 -5.69 -7.58
CA LEU A 9 11.81 -6.15 -7.14
C LEU A 9 12.76 -4.98 -6.88
N ALA A 10 12.77 -3.97 -7.76
CA ALA A 10 13.55 -2.75 -7.57
C ALA A 10 13.11 -1.99 -6.31
N TYR A 11 11.80 -1.85 -6.09
CA TYR A 11 11.26 -1.26 -4.86
C TYR A 11 11.72 -2.02 -3.62
N ALA A 12 11.59 -3.36 -3.62
CA ALA A 12 12.02 -4.18 -2.49
C ALA A 12 13.53 -4.07 -2.21
N ALA A 13 14.35 -4.07 -3.26
CA ALA A 13 15.80 -3.90 -3.15
C ALA A 13 16.18 -2.51 -2.63
N LEU A 14 15.58 -1.44 -3.16
CA LEU A 14 15.81 -0.07 -2.71
C LEU A 14 15.33 0.16 -1.28
N LEU A 15 14.20 -0.44 -0.91
CA LEU A 15 13.70 -0.39 0.46
C LEU A 15 14.64 -1.11 1.42
N ALA A 16 15.10 -2.32 1.07
CA ALA A 16 16.07 -3.06 1.88
C ALA A 16 17.39 -2.29 2.04
N LEU A 17 17.88 -1.68 0.95
CA LEU A 17 19.06 -0.82 0.98
C LEU A 17 18.86 0.43 1.84
N SER A 18 17.72 1.11 1.72
CA SER A 18 17.35 2.25 2.56
C SER A 18 17.33 1.89 4.03
N LEU A 19 16.65 0.79 4.40
CA LEU A 19 16.60 0.32 5.78
C LEU A 19 17.99 -0.05 6.29
N TRP A 20 18.79 -0.75 5.49
CA TRP A 20 20.16 -1.10 5.85
C TRP A 20 21.05 0.14 6.07
N LEU A 21 20.98 1.15 5.20
CA LEU A 21 21.71 2.42 5.35
C LEU A 21 21.26 3.22 6.58
N LEU A 22 19.97 3.20 6.91
CA LEU A 22 19.42 3.87 8.09
C LEU A 22 19.67 3.08 9.39
N SER A 23 20.07 1.81 9.29
CA SER A 23 20.42 0.97 10.42
C SER A 23 21.85 1.27 10.89
N GLY A 24 22.03 1.56 12.18
CA GLY A 24 23.35 1.63 12.84
C GLY A 24 24.17 2.89 12.57
N ASP A 25 23.54 4.07 12.55
CA ASP A 25 24.17 5.40 12.43
C ASP A 25 25.14 5.58 11.24
N ARG A 26 25.00 4.75 10.20
CA ARG A 26 25.81 4.86 8.95
C ARG A 26 25.59 6.18 8.22
N VAL A 27 24.44 6.83 8.46
CA VAL A 27 24.11 8.16 7.96
C VAL A 27 23.91 9.06 9.18
N THR A 28 24.96 9.78 9.55
CA THR A 28 25.00 10.68 10.70
C THR A 28 24.34 12.03 10.41
N ASP A 29 24.37 12.50 9.16
CA ASP A 29 23.73 13.77 8.77
C ASP A 29 22.20 13.61 8.70
N PRO A 30 21.43 14.38 9.50
CA PRO A 30 19.97 14.36 9.48
C PRO A 30 19.36 14.61 8.10
N ALA A 31 19.96 15.49 7.28
CA ALA A 31 19.43 15.81 5.96
C ALA A 31 19.50 14.59 5.01
N TRP A 32 20.62 13.87 5.05
CA TRP A 32 20.81 12.67 4.24
C TRP A 32 19.91 11.50 4.64
N ARG A 33 19.51 11.42 5.92
CA ARG A 33 18.56 10.38 6.37
C ARG A 33 17.21 10.49 5.67
N TYR A 34 16.72 11.72 5.41
CA TYR A 34 15.48 11.92 4.66
C TYR A 34 15.63 11.47 3.20
N VAL A 35 16.76 11.80 2.55
CA VAL A 35 17.02 11.40 1.16
C VAL A 35 17.09 9.87 1.04
N VAL A 36 17.78 9.21 1.96
CA VAL A 36 17.87 7.74 2.00
C VAL A 36 16.50 7.11 2.25
N ALA A 37 15.68 7.67 3.16
CA ALA A 37 14.33 7.17 3.41
C ALA A 37 13.40 7.27 2.19
N LEU A 38 13.65 8.23 1.28
CA LEU A 38 12.89 8.43 0.05
C LEU A 38 13.40 7.61 -1.14
N LEU A 39 14.50 6.87 -0.99
CA LEU A 39 15.11 6.06 -2.04
C LEU A 39 14.14 5.10 -2.76
N PRO A 40 13.19 4.40 -2.10
CA PRO A 40 12.27 3.51 -2.79
C PRO A 40 11.11 4.23 -3.51
N VAL A 41 10.91 5.54 -3.29
CA VAL A 41 9.77 6.29 -3.85
C VAL A 41 9.70 6.27 -5.38
N PRO A 42 10.80 6.48 -6.14
CA PRO A 42 10.75 6.44 -7.61
C PRO A 42 10.26 5.09 -8.16
N ALA A 43 10.70 3.98 -7.56
CA ALA A 43 10.21 2.64 -7.92
C ALA A 43 8.72 2.49 -7.57
N GLY A 44 8.30 3.03 -6.43
CA GLY A 44 6.89 3.08 -6.02
C GLY A 44 6.01 3.82 -7.03
N VAL A 45 6.44 5.00 -7.49
CA VAL A 45 5.74 5.77 -8.55
C VAL A 45 5.62 4.94 -9.83
N GLY A 46 6.67 4.22 -10.21
CA GLY A 46 6.63 3.29 -11.34
C GLY A 46 5.60 2.16 -11.16
N ILE A 47 5.51 1.57 -9.96
CA ILE A 47 4.50 0.55 -9.64
C ILE A 47 3.09 1.11 -9.83
N VAL A 48 2.83 2.33 -9.32
CA VAL A 48 1.53 2.98 -9.49
C VAL A 48 1.23 3.24 -10.98
N ALA A 49 2.16 3.85 -11.71
CA ALA A 49 1.98 4.17 -13.13
C ALA A 49 1.70 2.90 -13.96
N SER A 50 2.44 1.82 -13.72
CA SER A 50 2.24 0.54 -14.39
C SER A 50 0.94 -0.15 -13.97
N GLY A 51 0.52 0.00 -12.71
CA GLY A 51 -0.78 -0.46 -12.21
C GLY A 51 -1.94 0.25 -12.91
N VAL A 52 -1.89 1.58 -13.02
CA VAL A 52 -2.90 2.38 -13.75
C VAL A 52 -2.94 2.01 -15.23
N ALA A 53 -1.79 1.88 -15.88
CA ALA A 53 -1.72 1.48 -17.28
C ALA A 53 -2.31 0.08 -17.51
N ARG A 54 -2.19 -0.83 -16.53
CA ARG A 54 -2.81 -2.16 -16.58
C ARG A 54 -4.31 -2.09 -16.34
N TYR A 55 -4.76 -1.31 -15.36
CA TYR A 55 -6.18 -1.10 -15.08
C TYR A 55 -6.94 -0.60 -16.30
N ARG A 56 -6.38 0.39 -17.03
CA ARG A 56 -6.97 0.93 -18.27
C ARG A 56 -7.10 -0.07 -19.43
N ARG A 57 -6.38 -1.19 -19.36
CA ARG A 57 -6.42 -2.28 -20.37
C ARG A 57 -7.28 -3.47 -19.92
N MET A 58 -7.86 -3.42 -18.72
CA MET A 58 -8.77 -4.45 -18.24
C MET A 58 -10.15 -4.29 -18.89
N ASP A 59 -10.84 -5.40 -19.06
CA ASP A 59 -12.24 -5.40 -19.48
C ASP A 59 -13.12 -4.70 -18.42
N GLU A 60 -14.27 -4.17 -18.85
CA GLU A 60 -15.18 -3.40 -18.00
C GLU A 60 -15.63 -4.17 -16.74
N VAL A 61 -15.90 -5.48 -16.89
CA VAL A 61 -16.29 -6.35 -15.77
C VAL A 61 -15.18 -6.44 -14.72
N LEU A 62 -13.93 -6.61 -15.14
CA LEU A 62 -12.78 -6.66 -14.23
C LEU A 62 -12.57 -5.31 -13.54
N GLN A 63 -12.67 -4.20 -14.28
CA GLN A 63 -12.59 -2.86 -13.72
C GLN A 63 -13.66 -2.61 -12.66
N HIS A 64 -14.89 -3.06 -12.92
CA HIS A 64 -16.01 -2.96 -12.00
C HIS A 64 -15.81 -3.80 -10.72
N ILE A 65 -15.31 -5.03 -10.85
CA ILE A 65 -14.96 -5.89 -9.70
C ILE A 65 -13.90 -5.20 -8.82
N HIS A 66 -12.85 -4.63 -9.43
CA HIS A 66 -11.82 -3.91 -8.70
C HIS A 66 -12.37 -2.65 -8.00
N LEU A 67 -13.32 -1.95 -8.63
CA LEU A 67 -13.98 -0.78 -8.04
C LEU A 67 -14.86 -1.17 -6.85
N LEU A 68 -15.68 -2.22 -6.97
CA LEU A 68 -16.49 -2.73 -5.86
C LEU A 68 -15.61 -3.17 -4.67
N ALA A 69 -14.52 -3.89 -4.95
CA ALA A 69 -13.54 -4.27 -3.94
C ALA A 69 -12.94 -3.05 -3.24
N LEU A 70 -12.63 -1.98 -3.98
CA LEU A 70 -12.11 -0.73 -3.43
C LEU A 70 -13.15 0.00 -2.57
N CYS A 71 -14.42 0.04 -2.98
CA CYS A 71 -15.50 0.63 -2.19
C CYS A 71 -15.68 -0.10 -0.85
N VAL A 72 -15.68 -1.44 -0.87
CA VAL A 72 -15.75 -2.25 0.36
C VAL A 72 -14.52 -1.99 1.24
N ALA A 73 -13.32 -2.01 0.67
CA ALA A 73 -12.09 -1.75 1.40
C ALA A 73 -12.11 -0.38 2.08
N PHE A 74 -12.52 0.65 1.34
CA PHE A 74 -12.64 2.01 1.82
C PHE A 74 -13.62 2.12 2.98
N ALA A 75 -14.82 1.54 2.84
CA ALA A 75 -15.85 1.59 3.88
C ALA A 75 -15.39 0.87 5.16
N VAL A 76 -14.89 -0.37 5.04
CA VAL A 76 -14.42 -1.17 6.17
C VAL A 76 -13.24 -0.49 6.86
N THR A 77 -12.25 -0.03 6.09
CA THR A 77 -11.06 0.62 6.64
C THR A 77 -11.44 1.92 7.35
N THR A 78 -12.36 2.71 6.81
CA THR A 78 -12.82 3.97 7.42
C THR A 78 -13.51 3.71 8.76
N VAL A 79 -14.45 2.76 8.80
CA VAL A 79 -15.16 2.41 10.04
C VAL A 79 -14.19 1.95 11.11
N VAL A 80 -13.25 1.06 10.76
CA VAL A 80 -12.29 0.52 11.73
C VAL A 80 -11.27 1.57 12.17
N THR A 81 -10.72 2.37 11.26
CA THR A 81 -9.72 3.40 11.62
C THR A 81 -10.32 4.53 12.45
N PHE A 82 -11.55 4.95 12.17
CA PHE A 82 -12.24 5.94 13.01
C PHE A 82 -12.58 5.39 14.39
N THR A 83 -13.09 4.16 14.45
CA THR A 83 -13.34 3.48 15.72
C THR A 83 -12.06 3.38 16.53
N TRP A 84 -10.95 3.00 15.89
CA TRP A 84 -9.64 2.97 16.54
C TRP A 84 -9.19 4.34 17.04
N GLY A 85 -9.40 5.41 16.25
CA GLY A 85 -9.09 6.77 16.67
C GLY A 85 -9.88 7.22 17.91
N PHE A 86 -11.14 6.83 18.06
CA PHE A 86 -11.89 7.06 19.29
C PHE A 86 -11.33 6.26 20.46
N LEU A 87 -10.93 5.01 20.21
CA LEU A 87 -10.33 4.14 21.22
C LEU A 87 -8.96 4.65 21.68
N GLU A 88 -8.17 5.26 20.81
CA GLU A 88 -6.93 5.95 21.19
C GLU A 88 -7.20 7.06 22.23
N GLY A 89 -8.33 7.75 22.12
CA GLY A 89 -8.76 8.77 23.08
C GLY A 89 -9.03 8.24 24.50
N VAL A 90 -9.29 6.94 24.66
CA VAL A 90 -9.51 6.29 25.98
C VAL A 90 -8.33 5.42 26.44
N GLY A 91 -7.19 5.48 25.74
CA GLY A 91 -5.93 4.86 26.17
C GLY A 91 -5.42 3.70 25.32
N LEU A 92 -6.05 3.37 24.18
CA LEU A 92 -5.45 2.41 23.24
C LEU A 92 -4.17 2.97 22.58
N PRO A 93 -3.23 2.09 22.16
CA PRO A 93 -2.03 2.52 21.45
C PRO A 93 -2.35 3.07 20.06
N ARG A 94 -1.52 4.00 19.61
CA ARG A 94 -1.68 4.67 18.31
C ARG A 94 -1.54 3.69 17.15
N LEU A 95 -2.49 3.71 16.22
CA LEU A 95 -2.42 2.93 15.00
C LEU A 95 -1.35 3.51 14.07
N GLY A 96 -0.30 2.73 13.83
CA GLY A 96 0.73 3.10 12.87
C GLY A 96 0.20 3.11 11.42
N ALA A 97 0.83 3.90 10.55
CA ALA A 97 0.49 3.97 9.13
C ALA A 97 0.53 2.59 8.43
N PHE A 98 1.48 1.73 8.80
CA PHE A 98 1.56 0.35 8.28
C PHE A 98 0.38 -0.52 8.73
N GLY A 99 -0.15 -0.32 9.94
CA GLY A 99 -1.33 -1.02 10.43
C GLY A 99 -2.59 -0.61 9.65
N ALA A 100 -2.79 0.70 9.47
CA ALA A 100 -3.88 1.23 8.66
C ALA A 100 -3.79 0.77 7.19
N PHE A 101 -2.58 0.76 6.61
CA PHE A 101 -2.35 0.26 5.27
C PHE A 101 -2.62 -1.25 5.16
N GLY A 102 -2.18 -2.06 6.13
CA GLY A 102 -2.46 -3.49 6.17
C GLY A 102 -3.95 -3.80 6.22
N LEU A 103 -4.71 -3.03 6.99
CA LEU A 103 -6.17 -3.09 7.05
C LEU A 103 -6.83 -2.75 5.70
N LEU A 104 -6.34 -1.72 5.01
CA LEU A 104 -6.82 -1.36 3.67
C LEU A 104 -6.57 -2.48 2.65
N VAL A 105 -5.36 -3.00 2.61
CA VAL A 105 -4.99 -4.08 1.68
C VAL A 105 -5.75 -5.37 2.00
N GLY A 106 -5.89 -5.71 3.28
CA GLY A 106 -6.64 -6.89 3.72
C GLY A 106 -8.12 -6.80 3.36
N SER A 107 -8.76 -5.66 3.64
CA SER A 107 -10.17 -5.43 3.30
C SER A 107 -10.40 -5.38 1.78
N TYR A 108 -9.45 -4.84 1.01
CA TYR A 108 -9.47 -4.91 -0.46
C TYR A 108 -9.38 -6.32 -0.99
N ALA A 109 -8.49 -7.16 -0.46
CA ALA A 109 -8.38 -8.56 -0.87
C ALA A 109 -9.69 -9.32 -0.60
N LEU A 110 -10.30 -9.12 0.57
CA LEU A 110 -11.60 -9.69 0.92
C LEU A 110 -12.71 -9.19 -0.02
N GLY A 111 -12.75 -7.89 -0.31
CA GLY A 111 -13.70 -7.30 -1.25
C GLY A 111 -13.55 -7.88 -2.67
N LEU A 112 -12.32 -8.16 -3.10
CA LEU A 112 -12.04 -8.77 -4.40
C LEU A 112 -12.55 -10.21 -4.48
N LEU A 113 -12.34 -11.00 -3.41
CA LEU A 113 -12.83 -12.37 -3.32
C LEU A 113 -14.37 -12.42 -3.36
N TRP A 114 -15.01 -11.54 -2.58
CA TRP A 114 -16.46 -11.41 -2.55
C TRP A 114 -17.04 -10.99 -3.92
N ALA A 115 -16.49 -9.94 -4.51
CA ALA A 115 -16.96 -9.42 -5.81
C ALA A 115 -16.78 -10.49 -6.91
N ARG A 116 -15.64 -11.18 -6.95
CA ARG A 116 -15.41 -12.26 -7.93
C ARG A 116 -16.40 -13.41 -7.81
N GLY A 117 -16.82 -13.76 -6.60
CA GLY A 117 -17.82 -14.80 -6.37
C GLY A 117 -19.20 -14.45 -6.93
N ARG A 118 -19.48 -13.17 -7.20
CA ARG A 118 -20.77 -12.70 -7.70
C ARG A 118 -20.87 -12.63 -9.23
N TYR A 119 -19.74 -12.63 -9.93
CA TYR A 119 -19.65 -12.59 -11.41
C TYR A 119 -19.12 -13.90 -12.01
N ARG A 120 -19.06 -14.97 -11.21
CA ARG A 120 -18.89 -16.35 -11.68
C ARG A 120 -20.24 -16.97 -11.94
#